data_AF-A0A291S7Q1-F1
#
_entry.id   AF-A0A291S7Q1-F1
#
_cell.length_a   1.000
_cell.length_b   1.000
_cell.length_c   1.000
_cell.angle_alpha   90.00
_cell.angle_beta   90.00
_cell.angle_gamma   90.00
#
_symmetry.space_group_name_H-M   'P 1'
#
loop_
_entity.id
_entity.type
_entity.pdbx_description
1 polymer ?
#
loop_
_entity_poly.entity_id
_entity_poly.type
_entity_poly.pdbx_seq_one_letter_code
_entity_poly.pdbx_strand_id
1 'polypeptide(L)'
;MRMLDNVIDINYYAVEKARNSNARHRPVGMGIMGFQDCLQMMRVPYASQAAVEFADRSMEAVCYHAYFASSLLAEERGRYQSYEGSLWSRGILPQDTLKMLRDERGGHVEVDESSTLDWDTLRARIKQHGMRNSNCVAIAPTATISNIIG
;
A
#
# COMPACT_ATOMS: atom_id res chain seq x y z
N MET A 1 -1.70 9.64 2.00
CA MET A 1 -0.34 9.67 1.40
C MET A 1 0.46 10.95 1.65
N ARG A 2 0.05 12.13 1.15
CA ARG A 2 0.84 13.38 1.29
C ARG A 2 1.25 13.71 2.73
N MET A 3 0.34 13.55 3.70
CA MET A 3 0.64 13.76 5.12
C MET A 3 1.77 12.83 5.61
N LEU A 4 1.73 11.54 5.25
CA LEU A 4 2.77 10.57 5.61
C LEU A 4 4.11 10.90 4.92
N ASP A 5 4.09 11.32 3.65
CA ASP A 5 5.31 11.76 2.95
C ASP A 5 5.94 12.99 3.61
N ASN A 6 5.12 13.95 4.07
CA ASN A 6 5.60 15.14 4.79
C ASN A 6 6.26 14.76 6.13
N VAL A 7 5.77 13.73 6.83
CA VAL A 7 6.36 13.29 8.11
C VAL A 7 7.82 12.90 7.92
N ILE A 8 8.21 12.32 6.78
CA ILE A 8 9.60 11.94 6.51
C ILE A 8 10.55 13.16 6.60
N ASP A 9 10.10 14.32 6.11
CA ASP A 9 10.93 15.53 6.05
C ASP A 9 10.91 16.33 7.35
N ILE A 10 9.77 16.31 8.08
CA ILE A 10 9.58 17.05 9.33
C ILE A 10 10.13 16.28 10.55
N ASN A 11 10.21 14.96 10.47
CA ASN A 11 10.63 14.14 11.61
C ASN A 11 12.07 14.45 12.04
N TYR A 12 12.28 14.49 13.35
CA TYR A 12 13.61 14.59 13.93
C TYR A 12 14.25 13.20 13.99
N TYR A 13 15.44 13.07 13.41
CA TYR A 13 16.20 11.82 13.40
C TYR A 13 17.38 11.91 14.35
N ALA A 14 17.31 11.19 15.47
CA ALA A 14 18.40 11.11 16.44
C ALA A 14 19.62 10.32 15.92
N VAL A 15 19.42 9.42 14.96
CA VAL A 15 20.48 8.60 14.37
C VAL A 15 20.52 8.75 12.85
N GLU A 16 21.72 8.94 12.32
CA GLU A 16 21.93 9.20 10.89
C GLU A 16 21.48 8.03 10.00
N LYS A 17 21.64 6.79 10.46
CA LYS A 17 21.15 5.60 9.75
C LYS A 17 19.64 5.66 9.48
N ALA A 18 18.84 6.15 10.44
CA ALA A 18 17.40 6.28 10.27
C ALA A 18 17.05 7.39 9.27
N ARG A 19 17.72 8.55 9.36
CA ARG A 19 17.58 9.65 8.39
C ARG A 19 17.89 9.17 6.97
N ASN A 20 19.01 8.47 6.80
CA ASN A 20 19.47 8.00 5.49
C ASN A 20 18.49 7.00 4.89
N SER A 21 17.98 6.05 5.68
CA SER A 21 16.97 5.09 5.23
C SER A 21 15.69 5.80 4.79
N ASN A 22 15.15 6.68 5.63
CA ASN A 22 13.89 7.39 5.33
C ASN A 22 14.02 8.35 4.15
N ALA A 23 15.14 9.07 4.02
CA ALA A 23 15.37 9.94 2.86
C ALA A 23 15.53 9.16 1.56
N ARG A 24 16.24 8.02 1.61
CA ARG A 24 16.55 7.20 0.42
C ARG A 24 15.35 6.41 -0.10
N HIS A 25 14.55 5.86 0.80
CA HIS A 25 13.46 4.93 0.46
C HIS A 25 12.07 5.55 0.63
N ARG A 26 11.94 6.56 1.50
CA ARG A 26 10.67 7.22 1.83
C ARG A 26 9.51 6.24 2.14
N PRO A 27 9.71 5.19 2.95
CA PRO A 27 8.66 4.21 3.22
C PRO A 27 7.59 4.84 4.12
N VAL A 28 6.32 4.55 3.82
CA VAL A 28 5.18 4.92 4.67
C VAL A 28 4.25 3.72 4.84
N GLY A 29 3.45 3.74 5.90
CA GLY A 29 2.48 2.70 6.21
C GLY A 29 1.10 3.30 6.42
N MET A 30 0.28 3.34 5.38
CA MET A 30 -1.13 3.68 5.48
C MET A 30 -1.95 2.43 5.77
N GLY A 31 -2.65 2.42 6.90
CA GLY A 31 -3.52 1.33 7.32
C GLY A 31 -5.00 1.73 7.27
N ILE A 32 -5.84 0.80 7.71
CA ILE A 32 -7.28 1.00 7.94
C ILE A 32 -7.61 0.60 9.38
N MET A 33 -8.73 1.10 9.88
CA MET A 33 -9.35 0.73 11.16
C MET A 33 -10.88 0.76 10.99
N GLY A 34 -11.63 0.30 11.99
CA GLY A 34 -13.10 0.24 11.93
C GLY A 34 -13.65 -0.83 10.97
N PHE A 35 -12.82 -1.82 10.59
CA PHE A 35 -13.24 -2.88 9.66
C PHE A 35 -14.45 -3.67 10.19
N GLN A 36 -14.45 -4.01 11.48
CA GLN A 36 -15.57 -4.70 12.12
C GLN A 36 -16.84 -3.84 12.12
N ASP A 37 -16.73 -2.53 12.29
CA ASP A 37 -17.89 -1.64 12.33
C ASP A 37 -18.49 -1.48 10.93
N CYS A 38 -17.67 -1.44 9.88
CA CYS A 38 -18.13 -1.52 8.49
C CYS A 38 -18.96 -2.79 8.25
N LEU A 39 -18.48 -3.95 8.70
CA LEU A 39 -19.21 -5.20 8.59
C LEU A 39 -20.54 -5.17 9.37
N GLN A 40 -20.56 -4.57 10.56
CA GLN A 40 -21.80 -4.41 11.34
C GLN A 40 -22.81 -3.51 10.63
N MET A 41 -22.39 -2.39 10.07
CA MET A 41 -23.26 -1.49 9.29
C MET A 41 -23.86 -2.20 8.07
N MET A 42 -23.08 -3.06 7.42
CA MET A 42 -23.52 -3.90 6.30
C MET A 42 -24.33 -5.13 6.74
N ARG A 43 -24.45 -5.39 8.05
CA ARG A 43 -25.04 -6.61 8.64
C ARG A 43 -24.37 -7.89 8.13
N VAL A 44 -23.06 -7.85 7.92
CA VAL A 44 -22.25 -8.98 7.47
C VAL A 44 -21.52 -9.62 8.67
N PRO A 45 -21.72 -10.91 8.94
CA PRO A 45 -20.95 -11.62 9.96
C PRO A 45 -19.47 -11.71 9.55
N TYR A 46 -18.56 -11.53 10.51
CA TYR A 46 -17.11 -11.60 10.24
C TYR A 46 -16.68 -12.96 9.68
N ALA A 47 -17.21 -14.05 10.25
CA ALA A 47 -16.96 -15.40 9.78
C ALA A 47 -17.89 -15.77 8.60
N SER A 48 -17.81 -15.01 7.51
CA SER A 48 -18.59 -15.26 6.29
C SER A 48 -17.81 -14.96 5.02
N GLN A 49 -18.21 -15.58 3.91
CA GLN A 49 -17.60 -15.32 2.61
C GLN A 49 -17.80 -13.86 2.16
N ALA A 50 -18.92 -13.24 2.54
CA ALA A 50 -19.17 -11.82 2.27
C ALA A 50 -18.17 -10.90 2.97
N ALA A 51 -17.70 -11.25 4.18
CA ALA A 51 -16.65 -10.50 4.86
C ALA A 51 -15.28 -10.66 4.18
N VAL A 52 -14.99 -11.85 3.65
CA VAL A 52 -13.77 -12.11 2.85
C VAL A 52 -13.79 -11.28 1.56
N GLU A 53 -14.91 -11.29 0.82
CA GLU A 53 -15.05 -10.47 -0.39
C GLU A 53 -14.96 -8.98 -0.08
N PHE A 54 -15.58 -8.53 1.02
CA PHE A 54 -15.46 -7.13 1.45
C PHE A 54 -14.02 -6.76 1.81
N ALA A 55 -13.29 -7.62 2.52
CA ALA A 55 -11.88 -7.42 2.83
C ALA A 55 -11.03 -7.27 1.57
N ASP A 56 -11.24 -8.14 0.59
CA ASP A 56 -10.53 -8.11 -0.69
C ASP A 56 -10.80 -6.79 -1.44
N ARG A 57 -12.06 -6.50 -1.73
CA ARG A 57 -12.46 -5.33 -2.53
C ARG A 57 -12.11 -4.01 -1.86
N SER A 58 -12.26 -3.93 -0.53
CA SER A 58 -11.90 -2.71 0.22
C SER A 58 -10.38 -2.49 0.22
N MET A 59 -9.59 -3.55 0.38
CA MET A 59 -8.13 -3.43 0.37
C MET A 59 -7.60 -3.19 -1.04
N GLU A 60 -8.23 -3.75 -2.08
CA GLU A 60 -7.93 -3.44 -3.48
C GLU A 60 -8.06 -1.93 -3.74
N ALA A 61 -9.19 -1.33 -3.33
CA ALA A 61 -9.44 0.10 -3.46
C ALA A 61 -8.43 0.94 -2.67
N VAL A 62 -8.13 0.58 -1.42
CA VAL A 62 -7.14 1.27 -0.59
C VAL A 62 -5.77 1.23 -1.25
N CYS A 63 -5.31 0.05 -1.69
CA CYS A 63 -4.03 -0.12 -2.38
C CYS A 63 -3.97 0.70 -3.67
N TYR A 64 -4.98 0.57 -4.53
CA TYR A 64 -5.04 1.28 -5.80
C TYR A 64 -4.89 2.79 -5.62
N HIS A 65 -5.69 3.38 -4.73
CA HIS A 65 -5.63 4.82 -4.48
C HIS A 65 -4.37 5.25 -3.71
N ALA A 66 -3.81 4.41 -2.84
CA ALA A 66 -2.54 4.69 -2.18
C ALA A 66 -1.39 4.81 -3.19
N TYR A 67 -1.30 3.86 -4.12
CA TYR A 67 -0.26 3.86 -5.15
C TYR A 67 -0.46 4.99 -6.15
N PHE A 68 -1.71 5.24 -6.56
CA PHE A 68 -2.04 6.37 -7.42
C PHE A 68 -1.62 7.70 -6.78
N ALA A 69 -1.92 7.90 -5.49
CA ALA A 69 -1.53 9.09 -4.75
C ALA A 69 0.00 9.21 -4.57
N SER A 70 0.72 8.11 -4.37
CA SER A 70 2.20 8.14 -4.34
C SER A 70 2.77 8.49 -5.71
N SER A 71 2.15 8.05 -6.81
CA SER A 71 2.57 8.40 -8.17
C SER A 71 2.28 9.87 -8.51
N LEU A 72 1.15 10.43 -8.06
CA LEU A 72 0.89 11.88 -8.11
C LEU A 72 1.98 12.69 -7.38
N LEU A 73 2.38 12.23 -6.19
CA LEU A 73 3.45 12.89 -5.45
C LEU A 73 4.83 12.73 -6.13
N ALA A 74 5.03 11.64 -6.88
CA ALA A 74 6.26 11.45 -7.66
C ALA A 74 6.35 12.45 -8.82
N GLU A 75 5.22 12.73 -9.47
CA GLU A 75 5.10 13.77 -10.48
C GLU A 75 5.34 15.17 -9.89
N GLU A 76 4.78 15.47 -8.72
CA GLU A 76 4.94 16.77 -8.05
C GLU A 76 6.35 16.99 -7.48
N ARG A 77 6.92 15.97 -6.80
CA ARG A 77 8.09 16.12 -5.92
C ARG A 77 9.30 15.28 -6.34
N GLY A 78 9.18 14.51 -7.41
CA GLY A 78 10.15 13.52 -7.83
C GLY A 78 10.01 12.16 -7.11
N ARG A 79 10.59 11.14 -7.72
CA ARG A 79 10.62 9.75 -7.22
C ARG A 79 11.52 9.64 -5.98
N TYR A 80 11.34 8.61 -5.15
CA TYR A 80 12.32 8.33 -4.10
C TYR A 80 13.67 7.90 -4.70
N GLN A 81 14.77 8.16 -3.98
CA GLN A 81 16.13 8.04 -4.52
C GLN A 81 16.48 6.63 -5.04
N SER A 82 15.96 5.60 -4.39
CA SER A 82 16.20 4.19 -4.74
C SER A 82 15.10 3.58 -5.61
N TYR A 83 14.37 4.40 -6.37
CA TYR A 83 13.30 3.92 -7.25
C TYR A 83 13.81 3.00 -8.35
N GLU A 84 14.92 3.33 -9.01
CA GLU A 84 15.50 2.50 -10.06
C GLU A 84 15.97 1.15 -9.51
N GLY A 85 15.55 0.06 -10.15
CA GLY A 85 15.78 -1.33 -9.71
C GLY A 85 14.72 -1.88 -8.75
N SER A 86 13.82 -1.05 -8.23
CA SER A 86 12.68 -1.51 -7.42
C SER A 86 11.68 -2.34 -8.23
N LEU A 87 10.79 -3.07 -7.53
CA LEU A 87 9.63 -3.73 -8.16
C LEU A 87 8.78 -2.72 -8.96
N TRP A 88 8.56 -1.51 -8.42
CA TRP A 88 7.81 -0.46 -9.10
C TRP A 88 8.44 -0.03 -10.43
N SER A 89 9.76 0.16 -10.47
CA SER A 89 10.47 0.53 -11.71
C SER A 89 10.44 -0.57 -12.77
N ARG A 90 10.35 -1.83 -12.34
CA ARG A 90 10.15 -3.00 -13.22
C ARG A 90 8.69 -3.21 -13.62
N GLY A 91 7.79 -2.34 -13.15
CA GLY A 91 6.36 -2.47 -13.38
C GLY A 91 5.76 -3.69 -12.72
N ILE A 92 6.28 -4.15 -11.58
CA ILE A 92 5.77 -5.28 -10.79
C ILE A 92 5.00 -4.71 -9.60
N LEU A 93 3.69 -4.98 -9.57
CA LEU A 93 2.74 -4.59 -8.54
C LEU A 93 2.52 -5.74 -7.53
N PRO A 94 1.91 -5.50 -6.37
CA PRO A 94 1.70 -6.54 -5.35
C PRO A 94 1.02 -7.80 -5.87
N GLN A 95 -0.02 -7.68 -6.70
CA GLN A 95 -0.71 -8.86 -7.27
C GLN A 95 0.22 -9.70 -8.16
N ASP A 96 1.16 -9.09 -8.86
CA ASP A 96 2.10 -9.81 -9.73
C ASP A 96 3.10 -10.65 -8.89
N THR A 97 3.33 -10.26 -7.63
CA THR A 97 4.25 -10.98 -6.73
C THR A 97 3.68 -12.33 -6.28
N LEU A 98 2.38 -12.58 -6.40
CA LEU A 98 1.77 -13.87 -6.09
C LEU A 98 2.28 -14.97 -7.03
N LYS A 99 2.42 -14.64 -8.33
CA LYS A 99 3.02 -15.55 -9.30
C LYS A 99 4.49 -15.83 -8.96
N MET A 100 5.26 -14.79 -8.63
CA MET A 100 6.66 -14.97 -8.22
C MET A 100 6.76 -15.86 -6.97
N LEU A 101 5.89 -15.63 -5.99
CA LEU A 101 5.83 -16.45 -4.77
C LEU A 101 5.49 -17.91 -5.08
N ARG A 102 4.57 -18.14 -6.03
CA ARG A 102 4.18 -19.48 -6.47
C ARG A 102 5.35 -20.21 -7.13
N ASP A 103 6.05 -19.53 -8.03
CA ASP A 103 7.22 -20.09 -8.72
C ASP A 103 8.32 -20.48 -7.71
N GLU A 104 8.62 -19.59 -6.75
CA GLU A 104 9.61 -19.83 -5.68
C GLU A 104 9.22 -20.97 -4.71
N ARG A 105 7.91 -21.20 -4.52
CA ARG A 105 7.39 -22.28 -3.66
C ARG A 105 7.13 -23.60 -4.38
N GLY A 106 7.51 -23.72 -5.65
CA GLY A 106 7.30 -24.93 -6.44
C GLY A 106 5.83 -25.20 -6.79
N GLY A 107 5.01 -24.15 -6.92
CA GLY A 107 3.63 -24.23 -7.39
C GLY A 107 2.55 -24.15 -6.32
N HIS A 108 2.89 -24.27 -5.04
CA HIS A 108 1.92 -24.40 -3.95
C HIS A 108 1.55 -23.05 -3.30
N VAL A 109 0.77 -22.24 -4.03
CA VAL A 109 0.16 -21.00 -3.53
C VAL A 109 -1.26 -20.89 -4.06
N GLU A 110 -2.22 -21.21 -3.20
CA GLU A 110 -3.66 -21.06 -3.46
C GLU A 110 -4.14 -19.74 -2.84
N VAL A 111 -4.36 -18.74 -3.69
CA VAL A 111 -4.82 -17.40 -3.33
C VAL A 111 -5.74 -16.93 -4.47
N ASP A 112 -6.81 -16.22 -4.14
CA ASP A 112 -7.65 -15.57 -5.15
C ASP A 112 -6.88 -14.45 -5.85
N GLU A 113 -6.92 -14.42 -7.18
CA GLU A 113 -6.22 -13.43 -8.02
C GLU A 113 -7.20 -12.50 -8.75
N SER A 114 -8.46 -12.45 -8.30
CA SER A 114 -9.45 -11.56 -8.89
C SER A 114 -9.10 -10.09 -8.63
N SER A 115 -9.56 -9.22 -9.52
CA SER A 115 -9.37 -7.77 -9.41
C SER A 115 -10.58 -7.05 -9.98
N THR A 116 -10.98 -5.94 -9.39
CA THR A 116 -12.13 -5.14 -9.80
C THR A 116 -11.74 -3.75 -10.32
N LEU A 117 -10.48 -3.33 -10.17
CA LEU A 117 -9.98 -2.02 -10.59
C LEU A 117 -9.05 -2.08 -11.82
N ASP A 118 -8.89 -0.94 -12.50
CA ASP A 118 -8.05 -0.81 -13.69
C ASP A 118 -6.56 -0.62 -13.32
N TRP A 119 -5.93 -1.74 -13.00
CA TRP A 119 -4.51 -1.79 -12.64
C TRP A 119 -3.57 -1.43 -13.79
N ASP A 120 -4.00 -1.54 -15.05
CA ASP A 120 -3.19 -1.20 -16.21
C ASP A 120 -2.99 0.30 -16.34
N THR A 121 -4.05 1.10 -16.11
CA THR A 121 -3.94 2.56 -16.03
C THR A 121 -2.98 2.98 -14.91
N LEU A 122 -3.08 2.38 -13.73
CA LEU A 122 -2.16 2.67 -12.64
C LEU A 122 -0.71 2.26 -12.97
N ARG A 123 -0.52 1.09 -13.59
CA ARG A 123 0.79 0.60 -14.02
C ARG A 123 1.43 1.55 -15.04
N ALA A 124 0.66 2.04 -16.01
CA ALA A 124 1.11 3.01 -17.00
C ALA A 124 1.52 4.34 -16.34
N ARG A 125 0.72 4.82 -15.39
CA ARG A 125 1.04 6.04 -14.62
C ARG A 125 2.33 5.88 -13.80
N ILE A 126 2.49 4.76 -13.09
CA ILE A 126 3.70 4.46 -12.31
C ILE A 126 4.91 4.36 -13.24
N LYS A 127 4.79 3.79 -14.43
CA LYS A 127 5.87 3.74 -15.41
C LYS A 127 6.29 5.14 -15.87
N GLN A 128 5.33 6.04 -16.08
CA GLN A 128 5.59 7.41 -16.53
C GLN A 128 6.19 8.28 -15.43
N HIS A 129 5.54 8.35 -14.27
CA HIS A 129 5.88 9.32 -13.22
C HIS A 129 6.73 8.70 -12.10
N GLY A 130 6.68 7.39 -11.93
CA GLY A 130 7.30 6.67 -10.82
C GLY A 130 6.45 6.71 -9.56
N MET A 131 7.12 6.45 -8.44
CA MET A 131 6.54 6.40 -7.09
C MET A 131 7.31 7.32 -6.15
N ARG A 132 6.60 8.00 -5.24
CA ARG A 132 7.22 8.85 -4.22
C ARG A 132 7.70 8.05 -3.01
N ASN A 133 7.04 6.92 -2.73
CA ASN A 133 7.28 6.10 -1.55
C ASN A 133 7.57 4.66 -1.96
N SER A 134 8.60 4.04 -1.38
CA SER A 134 8.96 2.63 -1.65
C SER A 134 7.90 1.64 -1.17
N ASN A 135 7.30 1.92 0.00
CA ASN A 135 6.17 1.20 0.57
C ASN A 135 5.07 2.21 0.90
N CYS A 136 3.81 1.84 0.70
CA CYS A 136 2.67 2.75 0.90
C CYS A 136 1.69 2.29 1.97
N VAL A 137 1.44 0.98 2.09
CA VAL A 137 0.37 0.42 2.92
C VAL A 137 0.92 -0.52 3.99
N ALA A 138 0.37 -0.41 5.20
CA ALA A 138 0.63 -1.31 6.33
C ALA A 138 -0.50 -1.18 7.35
N ILE A 139 -1.11 -2.28 7.75
CA ILE A 139 -2.17 -2.29 8.78
C ILE A 139 -1.50 -2.51 10.13
N ALA A 140 -1.31 -1.42 10.88
CA ALA A 140 -0.80 -1.46 12.25
C ALA A 140 -1.95 -1.54 13.28
N PRO A 141 -1.71 -2.03 14.50
CA PRO A 141 -2.67 -1.92 15.59
C PRO A 141 -3.03 -0.46 15.88
N THR A 142 -4.33 -0.15 16.01
CA THR A 142 -4.83 1.23 16.09
C THR A 142 -5.42 1.63 17.44
N ALA A 143 -5.18 0.86 18.52
CA ALA A 143 -5.87 0.98 19.82
C ALA A 143 -6.17 2.43 20.29
N THR A 144 -5.15 3.29 20.36
CA THR A 144 -5.35 4.67 20.82
C THR A 144 -6.13 5.52 19.82
N ILE A 145 -5.80 5.43 18.52
CA ILE A 145 -6.43 6.27 17.50
C ILE A 145 -7.85 5.82 17.14
N SER A 146 -8.17 4.53 17.30
CA SER A 146 -9.55 4.04 17.18
C SER A 146 -10.42 4.61 18.30
N ASN A 147 -9.92 4.61 19.54
CA ASN A 147 -10.68 5.19 20.66
C ASN A 147 -10.98 6.69 20.49
N ILE A 148 -10.15 7.43 19.74
CA ILE A 148 -10.37 8.85 19.45
C ILE A 148 -11.53 9.04 18.47
N ILE A 149 -11.67 8.16 17.47
CA ILE A 149 -12.65 8.31 16.40
C ILE A 149 -13.95 7.52 16.61
N GLY A 150 -13.97 6.62 17.61
CA GLY A 150 -15.07 5.70 17.88
C GLY A 150 -15.02 4.46 16.98
#